data_AF-A0A7J4LHY3-F1
#
_entry.id   AF-A0A7J4LHY3-F1
#
_cell.length_a   1.000
_cell.length_b   1.000
_cell.length_c   1.000
_cell.angle_alpha   90.00
_cell.angle_beta   90.00
_cell.angle_gamma   90.00
#
_symmetry.space_group_name_H-M   'P 1'
#
loop_
_entity.id
_entity.type
_entity.pdbx_description
1 polymer ?
#
loop_
_entity_poly.entity_id
_entity_poly.type
_entity_poly.pdbx_seq_one_letter_code
_entity_poly.pdbx_strand_id
1 'polypeptide(L)'
;MKLLDDILSKYFYKTAGSSGSDAYDSSRPDYSERFNLRDDGPEYIMKMQRYQYRFRECLESRLENPSEPGEYSSRMIKSTAAMTEFCNDYGFDVSSYIRSRAFNERRELLKEKLRRRIARDSNREIDKTVADAAKSIKITDYALKKANYAARKISELSSKAGKRGSYELGMYMLSSSLKNDDDVVTDIYVAQEQVVTQGRCNITPEGVMKSLRDTKKSGKRIIGWAHSHGGFSTFFSAEDDETLLGRKNIAESSFFPMFLEKKVKGHLAPDDVVKYFLALVVNEKNDEPAYRIVAVKPRYFVENGRLRKKTEVIDLERTISENSGENWPAAEIAEEKSREIDAEIAGRVKFQDGTRLSDYQPVVTE
;
A
#
# COMPACT_ATOMS: atom_id res chain seq x y z
N MET A 1 -14.13 -26.72 -8.30
CA MET A 1 -14.37 -27.01 -9.74
C MET A 1 -15.72 -26.49 -10.21
N LYS A 2 -16.86 -26.81 -9.57
CA LYS A 2 -18.20 -26.29 -9.95
C LYS A 2 -18.30 -24.77 -10.13
N LEU A 3 -17.72 -23.99 -9.21
CA LEU A 3 -17.74 -22.51 -9.28
C LEU A 3 -17.03 -21.98 -10.53
N LEU A 4 -15.93 -22.63 -10.94
CA LEU A 4 -15.19 -22.23 -12.13
C LEU A 4 -16.05 -22.46 -13.36
N ASP A 5 -16.62 -23.66 -13.52
CA ASP A 5 -17.47 -24.03 -14.66
C ASP A 5 -18.72 -23.15 -14.78
N ASP A 6 -19.36 -22.77 -13.67
CA ASP A 6 -20.49 -21.84 -13.64
C ASP A 6 -20.09 -20.44 -14.12
N ILE A 7 -18.89 -19.96 -13.76
CA ILE A 7 -18.35 -18.68 -14.22
C ILE A 7 -17.97 -18.75 -15.71
N LEU A 8 -17.44 -19.90 -16.18
CA LEU A 8 -17.05 -20.07 -17.58
C LEU A 8 -18.26 -19.98 -18.53
N SER A 9 -19.42 -20.52 -18.14
CA SER A 9 -20.63 -20.50 -18.97
C SER A 9 -21.15 -19.09 -19.29
N LYS A 10 -20.97 -18.14 -18.37
CA LYS A 10 -21.49 -16.76 -18.50
C LYS A 10 -20.63 -15.85 -19.39
N TYR A 11 -19.37 -16.21 -19.63
CA TYR A 11 -18.36 -15.32 -20.22
C TYR A 11 -18.19 -15.44 -21.74
N PHE A 12 -18.76 -16.46 -22.39
CA PHE A 12 -18.48 -16.81 -23.80
C PHE A 12 -19.09 -15.89 -24.88
N TYR A 13 -19.88 -14.86 -24.53
CA TYR A 13 -20.75 -14.18 -25.50
C TYR A 13 -20.31 -12.79 -26.02
N LYS A 14 -19.11 -12.26 -25.75
CA LYS A 14 -18.74 -10.91 -26.25
C LYS A 14 -17.29 -10.76 -26.75
N THR A 15 -17.23 -10.58 -28.07
CA THR A 15 -16.39 -9.66 -28.88
C THR A 15 -14.92 -9.97 -29.18
N ALA A 16 -14.50 -9.40 -30.32
CA ALA A 16 -13.23 -9.53 -31.03
C ALA A 16 -12.85 -8.16 -31.63
N GLY A 17 -11.55 -7.78 -31.59
CA GLY A 17 -11.05 -6.61 -32.34
C GLY A 17 -9.64 -6.05 -32.02
N SER A 18 -8.66 -6.41 -32.85
CA SER A 18 -7.37 -5.72 -33.17
C SER A 18 -6.24 -5.57 -32.13
N SER A 19 -5.01 -5.40 -32.65
CA SER A 19 -3.72 -5.76 -32.05
C SER A 19 -2.72 -4.60 -31.95
N GLY A 20 -2.10 -4.47 -30.78
CA GLY A 20 -0.84 -3.75 -30.53
C GLY A 20 -0.17 -4.36 -29.30
N SER A 21 1.16 -4.37 -29.23
CA SER A 21 1.92 -4.93 -28.10
C SER A 21 1.98 -3.95 -26.92
N ASP A 22 1.54 -4.36 -25.73
CA ASP A 22 1.70 -3.62 -24.47
C ASP A 22 2.84 -4.26 -23.65
N ALA A 23 3.85 -3.45 -23.32
CA ALA A 23 4.97 -3.85 -22.46
C ALA A 23 4.55 -4.07 -20.99
N TYR A 24 3.27 -3.83 -20.65
CA TYR A 24 2.76 -3.86 -19.28
C TYR A 24 1.56 -4.80 -19.10
N ASP A 25 1.63 -6.02 -19.69
CA ASP A 25 0.73 -7.12 -19.33
C ASP A 25 0.91 -7.48 -17.85
N SER A 26 -0.05 -6.98 -17.08
CA SER A 26 -0.09 -7.04 -15.65
C SER A 26 -0.43 -8.45 -15.10
N SER A 27 -0.67 -9.42 -16.00
CA SER A 27 -0.82 -10.85 -15.74
C SER A 27 0.48 -11.66 -15.82
N ARG A 28 1.60 -11.02 -16.20
CA ARG A 28 2.90 -11.68 -16.23
C ARG A 28 3.44 -11.93 -14.81
N PRO A 29 4.18 -13.03 -14.58
CA PRO A 29 4.75 -13.35 -13.27
C PRO A 29 5.78 -12.31 -12.79
N ASP A 30 6.47 -11.63 -13.71
CA ASP A 30 7.51 -10.62 -13.48
C ASP A 30 6.98 -9.18 -13.34
N TYR A 31 5.66 -8.96 -13.45
CA TYR A 31 5.07 -7.63 -13.26
C TYR A 31 5.20 -7.14 -11.81
N SER A 32 5.60 -5.87 -11.66
CA SER A 32 5.79 -5.14 -10.40
C SER A 32 5.43 -3.66 -10.59
N GLU A 33 4.54 -3.11 -9.74
CA GLU A 33 4.20 -1.67 -9.68
C GLU A 33 5.15 -0.86 -8.77
N ARG A 34 6.38 -1.33 -8.58
CA ARG A 34 7.39 -0.56 -7.87
C ARG A 34 7.96 0.49 -8.80
N PHE A 35 7.64 1.76 -8.53
CA PHE A 35 8.34 2.88 -9.14
C PHE A 35 8.85 3.78 -8.04
N ASN A 36 10.15 4.06 -8.01
CA ASN A 36 10.73 5.01 -7.06
C ASN A 36 11.77 5.86 -7.79
N LEU A 37 11.97 7.08 -7.30
CA LEU A 37 12.86 8.05 -7.94
C LEU A 37 14.30 7.53 -8.06
N ARG A 38 14.73 6.66 -7.14
CA ARG A 38 16.08 6.10 -7.07
C ARG A 38 16.33 5.06 -8.17
N ASP A 39 15.38 4.18 -8.44
CA ASP A 39 15.49 3.06 -9.35
C ASP A 39 15.05 3.44 -10.77
N ASP A 40 14.08 4.35 -10.90
CA ASP A 40 13.53 4.77 -12.21
C ASP A 40 14.13 6.09 -12.73
N GLY A 41 14.86 6.82 -11.89
CA GLY A 41 15.55 8.05 -12.26
C GLY A 41 14.63 9.07 -12.96
N PRO A 42 15.04 9.65 -14.10
CA PRO A 42 14.25 10.66 -14.82
C PRO A 42 12.87 10.18 -15.31
N GLU A 43 12.67 8.87 -15.45
CA GLU A 43 11.39 8.31 -15.91
C GLU A 43 10.33 8.24 -14.80
N TYR A 44 10.73 8.45 -13.54
CA TYR A 44 9.84 8.38 -12.38
C TYR A 44 8.59 9.26 -12.53
N ILE A 45 8.77 10.53 -12.87
CA ILE A 45 7.65 11.48 -13.02
C ILE A 45 6.71 11.06 -14.15
N MET A 46 7.27 10.60 -15.28
CA MET A 46 6.49 10.11 -16.42
C MET A 46 5.71 8.83 -16.06
N LYS A 47 6.33 7.88 -15.35
CA LYS A 47 5.71 6.62 -14.90
C LYS A 47 4.60 6.89 -13.89
N MET A 48 4.83 7.78 -12.93
CA MET A 48 3.85 8.22 -11.93
C MET A 48 2.65 8.93 -12.58
N GLN A 49 2.89 9.90 -13.47
CA GLN A 49 1.81 10.61 -14.18
C GLN A 49 1.01 9.67 -15.07
N ARG A 50 1.67 8.76 -15.82
CA ARG A 50 0.97 7.76 -16.64
C ARG A 50 0.18 6.74 -15.81
N TYR A 51 0.64 6.40 -14.60
CA TYR A 51 -0.14 5.60 -13.65
C TYR A 51 -1.39 6.32 -13.18
N GLN A 52 -1.29 7.61 -12.82
CA GLN A 52 -2.45 8.43 -12.46
C GLN A 52 -3.46 8.57 -13.62
N TYR A 53 -2.98 8.75 -14.85
CA TYR A 53 -3.82 8.79 -16.06
C TYR A 53 -4.43 7.43 -16.40
N ARG A 54 -3.70 6.31 -16.31
CA ARG A 54 -4.25 4.96 -16.53
C ARG A 54 -5.16 4.50 -15.41
N PHE A 55 -4.93 4.90 -14.17
CA PHE A 55 -5.86 4.66 -13.07
C PHE A 55 -7.23 5.35 -13.36
N ARG A 56 -7.22 6.55 -13.96
CA ARG A 56 -8.42 7.22 -14.50
C ARG A 56 -8.98 6.52 -15.74
N GLU A 57 -8.18 6.21 -16.76
CA GLU A 57 -8.65 5.54 -17.99
C GLU A 57 -9.19 4.13 -17.74
N CYS A 58 -8.61 3.36 -16.82
CA CYS A 58 -9.08 2.03 -16.42
C CYS A 58 -10.37 2.08 -15.56
N LEU A 59 -10.64 3.21 -14.90
CA LEU A 59 -11.92 3.44 -14.22
C LEU A 59 -13.04 3.79 -15.22
N GLU A 60 -12.72 4.36 -16.38
CA GLU A 60 -13.72 4.91 -17.31
C GLU A 60 -13.84 4.24 -18.69
N SER A 61 -12.99 3.26 -19.05
CA SER A 61 -13.04 2.64 -20.40
C SER A 61 -13.28 1.13 -20.42
N ARG A 62 -14.17 0.71 -21.33
CA ARG A 62 -14.44 -0.68 -21.75
C ARG A 62 -13.37 -1.14 -22.75
N LEU A 63 -12.11 -1.24 -22.35
CA LEU A 63 -11.05 -1.61 -23.30
C LEU A 63 -10.99 -3.12 -23.55
N GLU A 64 -11.14 -3.49 -24.83
CA GLU A 64 -10.63 -4.73 -25.40
C GLU A 64 -9.10 -4.75 -25.33
N ASN A 65 -8.51 -5.95 -25.18
CA ASN A 65 -7.14 -6.15 -24.70
C ASN A 65 -6.08 -6.15 -25.82
N PRO A 66 -5.13 -5.19 -25.87
CA PRO A 66 -3.98 -5.25 -26.74
C PRO A 66 -2.86 -6.09 -26.11
N SER A 67 -2.70 -7.29 -26.67
CA SER A 67 -1.63 -8.31 -26.48
C SER A 67 -1.67 -9.23 -25.26
N GLU A 68 -2.08 -10.46 -25.53
CA GLU A 68 -1.72 -11.64 -24.74
C GLU A 68 -0.20 -11.91 -24.87
N PRO A 69 0.46 -12.61 -23.92
CA PRO A 69 1.90 -12.91 -24.01
C PRO A 69 2.30 -13.49 -25.36
N GLY A 70 3.46 -13.08 -25.88
CA GLY A 70 3.91 -13.48 -27.22
C GLY A 70 3.93 -14.99 -27.44
N GLU A 71 4.30 -15.76 -26.42
CA GLU A 71 4.27 -17.23 -26.46
C GLU A 71 2.84 -17.78 -26.60
N TYR A 72 1.88 -17.28 -25.80
CA TYR A 72 0.48 -17.67 -25.92
C TYR A 72 -0.09 -17.29 -27.29
N SER A 73 0.17 -16.06 -27.73
CA SER A 73 -0.26 -15.57 -29.04
C SER A 73 0.29 -16.45 -30.18
N SER A 74 1.56 -16.84 -30.09
CA SER A 74 2.20 -17.75 -31.05
C SER A 74 1.57 -19.15 -31.05
N ARG A 75 1.30 -19.71 -29.86
CA ARG A 75 0.60 -21.00 -29.71
C ARG A 75 -0.82 -20.94 -30.26
N MET A 76 -1.55 -19.85 -30.03
CA MET A 76 -2.89 -19.63 -30.58
C MET A 76 -2.90 -19.50 -32.10
N ILE A 77 -1.91 -18.82 -32.68
CA ILE A 77 -1.75 -18.72 -34.14
C ILE A 77 -1.49 -20.11 -34.72
N LYS A 78 -0.54 -20.88 -34.16
CA LYS A 78 -0.24 -22.25 -34.58
C LYS A 78 -1.47 -23.17 -34.46
N SER A 79 -2.16 -23.12 -33.33
CA SER A 79 -3.39 -23.89 -33.09
C SER A 79 -4.52 -23.50 -34.06
N THR A 80 -4.61 -22.22 -34.42
CA THR A 80 -5.58 -21.75 -35.42
C THR A 80 -5.23 -22.25 -36.82
N ALA A 81 -3.96 -22.20 -37.22
CA ALA A 81 -3.50 -22.75 -38.48
C ALA A 81 -3.77 -24.26 -38.58
N ALA A 82 -3.44 -25.03 -37.53
CA ALA A 82 -3.69 -26.48 -37.47
C ALA A 82 -5.19 -26.82 -37.52
N MET A 83 -6.05 -25.99 -36.92
CA MET A 83 -7.50 -26.14 -37.06
C MET A 83 -7.95 -25.89 -38.49
N THR A 84 -7.47 -24.81 -39.12
CA THR A 84 -7.82 -24.46 -40.50
C THR A 84 -7.39 -25.55 -41.48
N GLU A 85 -6.18 -26.10 -41.31
CA GLU A 85 -5.70 -27.25 -42.09
C GLU A 85 -6.61 -28.47 -41.91
N PHE A 86 -6.95 -28.83 -40.68
CA PHE A 86 -7.89 -29.92 -40.38
C PHE A 86 -9.27 -29.72 -41.03
N CYS A 87 -9.76 -28.47 -41.08
CA CYS A 87 -11.04 -28.16 -41.72
C CYS A 87 -11.00 -28.23 -43.25
N ASN A 88 -9.82 -28.01 -43.86
CA ASN A 88 -9.65 -27.98 -45.31
C ASN A 88 -9.37 -29.37 -45.91
N ASP A 89 -8.93 -30.34 -45.11
CA ASP A 89 -8.76 -31.73 -45.56
C ASP A 89 -10.13 -32.43 -45.71
N TYR A 90 -10.46 -32.70 -46.97
CA TYR A 90 -11.58 -33.44 -47.57
C TYR A 90 -12.57 -34.18 -46.64
N GLY A 91 -13.44 -33.42 -45.97
CA GLY A 91 -14.70 -33.91 -45.42
C GLY A 91 -14.87 -33.79 -43.91
N PHE A 92 -14.42 -32.67 -43.30
CA PHE A 92 -14.53 -32.31 -41.88
C PHE A 92 -15.50 -33.20 -41.06
N ASP A 93 -14.95 -34.21 -40.41
CA ASP A 93 -15.69 -35.03 -39.47
C ASP A 93 -15.52 -34.43 -38.06
N VAL A 94 -16.64 -33.97 -37.50
CA VAL A 94 -16.72 -33.40 -36.15
C VAL A 94 -16.20 -34.39 -35.11
N SER A 95 -16.47 -35.69 -35.28
CA SER A 95 -16.04 -36.72 -34.32
C SER A 95 -14.52 -36.87 -34.29
N SER A 96 -13.90 -36.91 -35.47
CA SER A 96 -12.45 -36.93 -35.64
C SER A 96 -11.80 -35.63 -35.16
N TYR A 97 -12.42 -34.46 -35.43
CA TYR A 97 -11.93 -33.18 -34.92
C TYR A 97 -11.91 -33.14 -33.39
N ILE A 98 -13.01 -33.49 -32.72
CA ILE A 98 -13.11 -33.49 -31.25
C ILE A 98 -12.08 -34.42 -30.60
N ARG A 99 -11.72 -35.53 -31.26
CA ARG A 99 -10.68 -36.46 -30.79
C ARG A 99 -9.27 -36.03 -31.17
N SER A 100 -9.11 -35.04 -32.04
CA SER A 100 -7.82 -34.61 -32.56
C SER A 100 -6.96 -33.92 -31.50
N ARG A 101 -5.63 -33.93 -31.73
CA ARG A 101 -4.68 -33.12 -30.95
C ARG A 101 -4.97 -31.62 -31.10
N ALA A 102 -5.34 -31.16 -32.29
CA ALA A 102 -5.63 -29.76 -32.58
C ALA A 102 -6.80 -29.22 -31.76
N PHE A 103 -7.89 -29.99 -31.60
CA PHE A 103 -9.01 -29.61 -30.75
C PHE A 103 -8.62 -29.54 -29.28
N ASN A 104 -7.91 -30.54 -28.77
CA ASN A 104 -7.46 -30.55 -27.37
C ASN A 104 -6.51 -29.38 -27.06
N GLU A 105 -5.58 -29.08 -27.96
CA GLU A 105 -4.67 -27.94 -27.82
C GLU A 105 -5.43 -26.61 -27.83
N ARG A 106 -6.37 -26.42 -28.78
CA ARG A 106 -7.21 -25.22 -28.84
C ARG A 106 -8.06 -25.06 -27.58
N ARG A 107 -8.65 -26.15 -27.10
CA ARG A 107 -9.43 -26.16 -25.85
C ARG A 107 -8.59 -25.74 -24.65
N GLU A 108 -7.37 -26.24 -24.52
CA GLU A 108 -6.46 -25.82 -23.44
C GLU A 108 -6.05 -24.35 -23.56
N LEU A 109 -5.78 -23.85 -24.78
CA LEU A 109 -5.49 -22.44 -24.99
C LEU A 109 -6.69 -21.52 -24.72
N LEU A 110 -7.92 -21.96 -25.00
CA LEU A 110 -9.13 -21.22 -24.63
C LEU A 110 -9.33 -21.18 -23.11
N LYS A 111 -9.07 -22.30 -22.42
CA LYS A 111 -9.07 -22.33 -20.94
C LYS A 111 -8.01 -21.39 -20.38
N GLU A 112 -6.81 -21.37 -20.96
CA GLU A 112 -5.74 -20.44 -20.58
C GLU A 112 -6.18 -18.98 -20.76
N LYS A 113 -6.76 -18.63 -21.92
CA LYS A 113 -7.33 -17.29 -22.18
C LYS A 113 -8.32 -16.86 -21.12
N LEU A 114 -9.23 -17.77 -20.77
CA LEU A 114 -10.28 -17.50 -19.80
C LEU A 114 -9.70 -17.31 -18.40
N ARG A 115 -8.71 -18.12 -18.00
CA ARG A 115 -7.97 -17.92 -16.74
C ARG A 115 -7.25 -16.57 -16.72
N ARG A 116 -6.66 -16.12 -17.82
CA ARG A 116 -6.02 -14.80 -17.93
C ARG A 116 -7.03 -13.67 -17.77
N ARG A 117 -8.20 -13.81 -18.39
CA ARG A 117 -9.31 -12.86 -18.21
C ARG A 117 -9.77 -12.81 -16.75
N ILE A 118 -9.96 -13.96 -16.10
CA ILE A 118 -10.31 -14.03 -14.68
C ILE A 118 -9.23 -13.34 -13.83
N ALA A 119 -7.95 -13.62 -14.07
CA ALA A 119 -6.85 -12.98 -13.33
C ALA A 119 -6.91 -11.45 -13.44
N ARG A 120 -7.13 -10.94 -14.65
CA ARG A 120 -7.24 -9.51 -14.94
C ARG A 120 -8.44 -8.87 -14.25
N ASP A 121 -9.61 -9.47 -14.39
CA ASP A 121 -10.84 -8.96 -13.78
C ASP A 121 -10.73 -8.97 -12.25
N SER A 122 -10.16 -10.03 -11.65
CA SER A 122 -9.87 -10.08 -10.21
C SER A 122 -8.88 -8.99 -9.78
N ASN A 123 -7.76 -8.85 -10.50
CA ASN A 123 -6.76 -7.82 -10.21
C ASN A 123 -7.36 -6.42 -10.30
N ARG A 124 -8.23 -6.14 -11.27
CA ARG A 124 -8.92 -4.86 -11.39
C ARG A 124 -9.76 -4.54 -10.16
N GLU A 125 -10.53 -5.50 -9.64
CA GLU A 125 -11.33 -5.29 -8.42
C GLU A 125 -10.46 -5.12 -7.18
N ILE A 126 -9.34 -5.86 -7.10
CA ILE A 126 -8.34 -5.69 -6.03
C ILE A 126 -7.75 -4.28 -6.07
N ASP A 127 -7.28 -3.84 -7.24
CA ASP A 127 -6.63 -2.54 -7.44
C ASP A 127 -7.61 -1.39 -7.16
N LYS A 128 -8.87 -1.55 -7.58
CA LYS A 128 -9.95 -0.64 -7.22
C LYS A 128 -10.17 -0.59 -5.70
N THR A 129 -10.18 -1.73 -5.03
CA THR A 129 -10.34 -1.81 -3.57
C THR A 129 -9.20 -1.09 -2.84
N VAL A 130 -7.95 -1.29 -3.28
CA VAL A 130 -6.77 -0.58 -2.74
C VAL A 130 -6.96 0.93 -2.91
N ALA A 131 -7.34 1.38 -4.09
CA ALA A 131 -7.43 2.80 -4.36
C ALA A 131 -8.64 3.47 -3.69
N ASP A 132 -9.75 2.78 -3.55
CA ASP A 132 -10.91 3.26 -2.80
C ASP A 132 -10.57 3.37 -1.30
N ALA A 133 -9.82 2.39 -0.76
CA ALA A 133 -9.29 2.46 0.60
C ALA A 133 -8.31 3.65 0.75
N ALA A 134 -7.41 3.83 -0.21
CA ALA A 134 -6.46 4.94 -0.20
C ALA A 134 -7.15 6.32 -0.23
N LYS A 135 -8.30 6.43 -0.90
CA LYS A 135 -9.13 7.65 -0.94
C LYS A 135 -9.97 7.85 0.31
N SER A 136 -10.33 6.79 1.04
CA SER A 136 -11.21 6.90 2.22
C SER A 136 -10.48 7.35 3.48
N ILE A 137 -9.15 7.24 3.49
CA ILE A 137 -8.31 7.64 4.62
C ILE A 137 -8.41 9.14 4.87
N LYS A 138 -8.65 9.50 6.12
CA LYS A 138 -8.72 10.89 6.58
C LYS A 138 -7.91 11.07 7.84
N ILE A 139 -7.27 12.22 7.99
CA ILE A 139 -6.60 12.61 9.23
C ILE A 139 -7.35 13.82 9.76
N THR A 140 -7.79 13.75 11.02
CA THR A 140 -8.46 14.88 11.66
C THR A 140 -7.48 16.02 11.92
N ASP A 141 -7.97 17.26 11.90
CA ASP A 141 -7.16 18.45 12.22
C ASP A 141 -6.48 18.31 13.57
N TYR A 142 -7.18 17.76 14.56
CA TYR A 142 -6.62 17.53 15.89
C TYR A 142 -5.42 16.57 15.86
N ALA A 143 -5.54 15.42 15.17
CA ALA A 143 -4.43 14.47 15.03
C ALA A 143 -3.24 15.14 14.35
N LEU A 144 -3.47 15.88 13.26
CA LEU A 144 -2.39 16.54 12.54
C LEU A 144 -1.70 17.62 13.39
N LYS A 145 -2.47 18.48 14.07
CA LYS A 145 -1.94 19.48 15.01
C LYS A 145 -1.13 18.80 16.12
N LYS A 146 -1.60 17.68 16.65
CA LYS A 146 -0.87 16.88 17.66
C LYS A 146 0.47 16.36 17.16
N ALA A 147 0.53 15.84 15.94
CA ALA A 147 1.78 15.41 15.33
C ALA A 147 2.77 16.58 15.19
N ASN A 148 2.33 17.71 14.63
CA ASN A 148 3.18 18.90 14.43
C ASN A 148 3.65 19.51 15.76
N TYR A 149 2.78 19.56 16.76
CA TYR A 149 3.16 19.99 18.10
C TYR A 149 4.23 19.07 18.70
N ALA A 150 4.05 17.75 18.62
CA ALA A 150 5.03 16.79 19.11
C ALA A 150 6.38 16.92 18.38
N ALA A 151 6.37 17.13 17.07
CA ALA A 151 7.56 17.36 16.25
C ALA A 151 8.34 18.60 16.70
N ARG A 152 7.66 19.71 17.01
CA ARG A 152 8.30 20.90 17.57
C ARG A 152 8.85 20.65 18.96
N LYS A 153 8.08 19.98 19.80
CA LYS A 153 8.42 19.81 21.22
C LYS A 153 9.61 18.91 21.44
N ILE A 154 9.78 17.85 20.64
CA ILE A 154 10.99 17.03 20.76
C ILE A 154 12.24 17.89 20.54
N SER A 155 12.26 18.75 19.52
CA SER A 155 13.40 19.65 19.26
C SER A 155 13.62 20.68 20.37
N GLU A 156 12.55 21.31 20.87
CA GLU A 156 12.63 22.26 21.99
C GLU A 156 13.19 21.60 23.27
N LEU A 157 12.66 20.43 23.61
CA LEU A 157 13.04 19.71 24.83
C LEU A 157 14.45 19.13 24.73
N SER A 158 14.84 18.54 23.61
CA SER A 158 16.20 18.05 23.38
C SER A 158 17.22 19.20 23.44
N SER A 159 16.88 20.37 22.90
CA SER A 159 17.73 21.57 22.99
C SER A 159 17.93 22.03 24.44
N LYS A 160 16.85 22.05 25.25
CA LYS A 160 16.93 22.36 26.69
C LYS A 160 17.77 21.34 27.47
N ALA A 161 17.77 20.07 27.03
CA ALA A 161 18.62 19.02 27.57
C ALA A 161 20.10 19.12 27.12
N GLY A 162 20.49 20.19 26.42
CA GLY A 162 21.85 20.40 25.92
C GLY A 162 22.21 19.50 24.72
N LYS A 163 21.24 18.77 24.17
CA LYS A 163 21.44 17.94 22.98
C LYS A 163 21.30 18.83 21.75
N ARG A 164 22.39 18.98 20.99
CA ARG A 164 22.38 19.72 19.72
C ARG A 164 21.93 18.80 18.59
N GLY A 165 21.06 19.28 17.71
CA GLY A 165 20.69 18.60 16.47
C GLY A 165 19.19 18.34 16.31
N SER A 166 18.87 17.75 15.18
CA SER A 166 17.53 17.47 14.69
C SER A 166 17.04 16.09 15.14
N TYR A 167 16.46 16.02 16.34
CA TYR A 167 15.94 14.77 16.87
C TYR A 167 14.57 14.43 16.29
N GLU A 168 14.39 13.15 15.99
CA GLU A 168 13.14 12.62 15.45
C GLU A 168 12.32 11.90 16.52
N LEU A 169 11.00 11.90 16.35
CA LEU A 169 10.07 11.26 17.27
C LEU A 169 9.20 10.27 16.50
N GLY A 170 9.17 9.02 16.97
CA GLY A 170 8.28 7.98 16.48
C GLY A 170 6.91 8.04 17.16
N MET A 171 5.86 7.91 16.36
CA MET A 171 4.47 8.05 16.75
C MET A 171 3.59 6.98 16.08
N TYR A 172 2.40 6.76 16.63
CA TYR A 172 1.36 5.92 16.06
C TYR A 172 0.11 6.73 15.73
N MET A 173 -0.51 6.43 14.59
CA MET A 173 -1.79 7.00 14.20
C MET A 173 -2.92 6.15 14.76
N LEU A 174 -3.87 6.78 15.46
CA LEU A 174 -4.96 6.09 16.14
C LEU A 174 -6.32 6.35 15.49
N SER A 175 -7.10 5.29 15.34
CA SER A 175 -8.55 5.38 15.14
C SER A 175 -9.28 5.33 16.49
N SER A 176 -10.40 6.05 16.55
CA SER A 176 -11.33 6.07 17.68
C SER A 176 -12.03 4.73 17.92
N SER A 177 -11.96 3.81 16.95
CA SER A 177 -12.66 2.53 16.96
C SER A 177 -11.68 1.36 16.92
N LEU A 178 -11.95 0.34 17.73
CA LEU A 178 -11.30 -0.97 17.63
C LEU A 178 -11.75 -1.78 16.40
N LYS A 179 -12.83 -1.38 15.72
CA LYS A 179 -13.35 -2.07 14.54
C LYS A 179 -12.56 -1.70 13.29
N ASN A 180 -12.49 -2.63 12.33
CA ASN A 180 -11.75 -2.46 11.07
C ASN A 180 -12.37 -1.48 10.06
N ASP A 181 -13.51 -0.88 10.39
CA ASP A 181 -14.30 -0.12 9.42
C ASP A 181 -13.98 1.37 9.40
N ASP A 182 -13.27 1.88 10.42
CA ASP A 182 -12.92 3.29 10.55
C ASP A 182 -11.51 3.55 10.00
N ASP A 183 -11.46 4.26 8.86
CA ASP A 183 -10.24 4.70 8.16
C ASP A 183 -9.82 6.12 8.56
N VAL A 184 -10.35 6.65 9.68
CA VAL A 184 -10.06 8.00 10.15
C VAL A 184 -9.03 7.99 11.28
N VAL A 185 -7.94 8.74 11.08
CA VAL A 185 -6.95 9.04 12.11
C VAL A 185 -7.45 10.18 12.98
N THR A 186 -7.92 9.82 14.16
CA THR A 186 -8.53 10.75 15.13
C THR A 186 -7.55 11.27 16.18
N ASP A 187 -6.40 10.61 16.35
CA ASP A 187 -5.41 10.99 17.37
C ASP A 187 -4.01 10.48 16.99
N ILE A 188 -3.00 11.05 17.65
CA ILE A 188 -1.59 10.67 17.53
C ILE A 188 -1.08 10.21 18.90
N TYR A 189 -0.33 9.12 18.92
CA TYR A 189 0.23 8.55 20.13
C TYR A 189 1.75 8.54 20.05
N VAL A 190 2.44 9.24 20.96
CA VAL A 190 3.90 9.19 21.05
C VAL A 190 4.31 7.78 21.47
N ALA A 191 5.10 7.08 20.66
CA ALA A 191 5.42 5.68 20.94
C ALA A 191 6.20 5.52 22.24
N GLN A 192 5.94 4.44 22.98
CA GLN A 192 6.65 4.10 24.21
C GLN A 192 8.09 3.66 23.91
N GLU A 193 8.99 3.89 24.86
CA GLU A 193 10.37 3.36 24.89
C GLU A 193 11.09 3.42 23.53
N GLN A 194 11.32 4.64 23.05
CA GLN A 194 12.01 4.89 21.79
C GLN A 194 13.41 5.46 22.01
N VAL A 195 14.35 5.01 21.18
CA VAL A 195 15.71 5.54 21.12
C VAL A 195 15.79 6.49 19.94
N VAL A 196 16.08 7.76 20.22
CA VAL A 196 16.15 8.82 19.21
C VAL A 196 17.60 9.23 18.96
N THR A 197 17.93 9.44 17.69
CA THR A 197 19.19 10.02 17.23
C THR A 197 18.88 11.24 16.36
N GLN A 198 19.93 11.92 15.91
CA GLN A 198 19.78 12.91 14.85
C GLN A 198 19.34 12.19 13.57
N GLY A 199 18.18 12.57 13.01
CA GLY A 199 17.68 12.01 11.75
C GLY A 199 17.18 10.55 11.80
N ARG A 200 16.92 10.01 13.00
CA ARG A 200 16.28 8.69 13.13
C ARG A 200 15.59 8.52 14.47
N CYS A 201 14.45 7.83 14.47
CA CYS A 201 13.83 7.30 15.68
C CYS A 201 13.67 5.77 15.58
N ASN A 202 13.92 5.06 16.69
CA ASN A 202 13.71 3.62 16.76
C ASN A 202 12.84 3.25 17.97
N ILE A 203 11.64 2.74 17.70
CA ILE A 203 10.74 2.23 18.73
C ILE A 203 11.19 0.82 19.09
N THR A 204 11.59 0.60 20.35
CA THR A 204 12.05 -0.72 20.79
C THR A 204 10.92 -1.75 20.73
N PRO A 205 11.22 -3.06 20.64
CA PRO A 205 10.19 -4.11 20.71
C PRO A 205 9.32 -4.01 21.97
N GLU A 206 9.91 -3.65 23.11
CA GLU A 206 9.16 -3.39 24.35
C GLU A 206 8.22 -2.18 24.20
N GLY A 207 8.72 -1.12 23.57
CA GLY A 207 7.96 0.08 23.24
C GLY A 207 6.74 -0.19 22.36
N VAL A 208 6.89 -1.05 21.34
CA VAL A 208 5.77 -1.52 20.52
C VAL A 208 4.73 -2.23 21.39
N MET A 209 5.15 -3.19 22.21
CA MET A 209 4.24 -4.00 23.03
C MET A 209 3.49 -3.17 24.08
N LYS A 210 4.17 -2.20 24.71
CA LYS A 210 3.54 -1.24 25.62
C LYS A 210 2.55 -0.34 24.89
N SER A 211 2.93 0.21 23.74
CA SER A 211 2.05 1.07 22.92
C SER A 211 0.78 0.33 22.48
N LEU A 212 0.90 -0.92 22.03
CA LEU A 212 -0.25 -1.77 21.68
C LEU A 212 -1.17 -2.03 22.89
N ARG A 213 -0.58 -2.25 24.07
CA ARG A 213 -1.34 -2.45 25.31
C ARG A 213 -2.10 -1.18 25.73
N ASP A 214 -1.43 -0.02 25.69
CA ASP A 214 -1.98 1.26 26.14
C ASP A 214 -3.11 1.74 25.21
N THR A 215 -2.89 1.64 23.90
CA THR A 215 -3.91 1.96 22.89
C THR A 215 -5.13 1.04 23.00
N LYS A 216 -4.92 -0.27 23.16
CA LYS A 216 -6.02 -1.23 23.37
C LYS A 216 -6.81 -0.93 24.65
N LYS A 217 -6.13 -0.61 25.76
CA LYS A 217 -6.78 -0.23 27.03
C LYS A 217 -7.63 1.03 26.89
N SER A 218 -7.21 1.97 26.07
CA SER A 218 -7.97 3.20 25.78
C SER A 218 -9.07 3.02 24.72
N GLY A 219 -9.31 1.79 24.26
CA GLY A 219 -10.33 1.51 23.23
C GLY A 219 -9.97 2.04 21.86
N LYS A 220 -8.70 2.37 21.62
CA LYS A 220 -8.19 2.90 20.35
C LYS A 220 -7.37 1.84 19.62
N ARG A 221 -7.32 1.97 18.29
CA ARG A 221 -6.57 1.06 17.42
C ARG A 221 -5.46 1.82 16.71
N ILE A 222 -4.27 1.23 16.65
CA ILE A 222 -3.18 1.73 15.82
C ILE A 222 -3.49 1.35 14.37
N ILE A 223 -3.60 2.34 13.50
CA ILE A 223 -3.91 2.16 12.05
C ILE A 223 -2.79 2.67 11.15
N GLY A 224 -1.69 3.14 11.74
CA GLY A 224 -0.57 3.70 11.03
C GLY A 224 0.58 4.10 11.94
N TRP A 225 1.67 4.55 11.34
CA TRP A 225 2.85 5.09 12.02
C TRP A 225 3.17 6.47 11.49
N ALA A 226 3.62 7.33 12.37
CA ALA A 226 4.09 8.64 11.98
C ALA A 226 5.47 8.88 12.59
N HIS A 227 6.25 9.76 12.00
CA HIS A 227 7.42 10.30 12.65
C HIS A 227 7.61 11.78 12.34
N SER A 228 8.50 12.40 13.11
CA SER A 228 8.89 13.79 12.90
C SER A 228 10.30 13.89 12.34
N HIS A 229 10.50 14.77 11.38
CA HIS A 229 11.83 15.27 11.02
C HIS A 229 12.18 16.50 11.86
N GLY A 230 13.41 16.55 12.38
CA GLY A 230 13.96 17.76 13.00
C GLY A 230 14.64 18.63 11.94
N GLY A 231 14.27 19.90 11.79
CA GLY A 231 14.93 20.84 10.88
C GLY A 231 14.91 20.53 9.36
N PHE A 232 14.57 19.31 8.94
CA PHE A 232 14.46 18.88 7.53
C PHE A 232 13.05 19.13 7.00
N SER A 233 12.92 19.18 5.66
CA SER A 233 11.61 19.09 5.00
C SER A 233 10.96 17.74 5.26
N THR A 234 9.66 17.67 5.04
CA THR A 234 8.85 16.45 5.11
C THR A 234 9.07 15.61 3.84
N PHE A 235 9.71 14.45 4.00
CA PHE A 235 9.87 13.44 2.96
C PHE A 235 10.06 12.08 3.63
N PHE A 236 9.99 10.99 2.87
CA PHE A 236 10.38 9.67 3.37
C PHE A 236 11.77 9.32 2.83
N SER A 237 12.70 9.08 3.75
CA SER A 237 14.08 8.68 3.47
C SER A 237 14.19 7.19 3.10
N ALA A 238 15.36 6.76 2.65
CA ALA A 238 15.63 5.34 2.41
C ALA A 238 15.57 4.52 3.71
N GLU A 239 15.93 5.13 4.84
CA GLU A 239 15.82 4.55 6.17
C GLU A 239 14.34 4.42 6.61
N ASP A 240 13.49 5.36 6.21
CA ASP A 240 12.04 5.24 6.39
C ASP A 240 11.48 4.11 5.54
N ASP A 241 11.95 3.96 4.29
CA ASP A 241 11.61 2.84 3.43
C ASP A 241 11.99 1.52 4.09
N GLU A 242 13.20 1.39 4.65
CA GLU A 242 13.61 0.20 5.39
C GLU A 242 12.76 -0.03 6.64
N THR A 243 12.29 1.03 7.31
CA THR A 243 11.42 0.91 8.47
C THR A 243 10.00 0.46 8.07
N LEU A 244 9.47 0.98 6.97
CA LEU A 244 8.14 0.66 6.43
C LEU A 244 8.13 -0.69 5.71
N LEU A 245 9.18 -1.02 4.95
CA LEU A 245 9.35 -2.27 4.20
C LEU A 245 10.01 -3.37 5.02
N GLY A 246 10.82 -3.06 6.03
CA GLY A 246 11.23 -4.03 7.05
C GLY A 246 10.02 -4.57 7.80
N ARG A 247 8.95 -3.75 7.88
CA ARG A 247 7.62 -4.20 8.32
C ARG A 247 6.85 -5.01 7.28
N LYS A 248 7.37 -5.24 6.06
CA LYS A 248 6.81 -6.21 5.10
C LYS A 248 6.85 -7.64 5.67
N ASN A 249 7.96 -8.04 6.27
CA ASN A 249 8.07 -9.32 6.97
C ASN A 249 7.13 -9.39 8.19
N ILE A 250 6.77 -8.22 8.72
CA ILE A 250 5.86 -8.07 9.86
C ILE A 250 4.38 -8.11 9.41
N ALA A 251 4.03 -7.66 8.19
CA ALA A 251 2.70 -7.77 7.60
C ALA A 251 2.25 -9.23 7.38
N GLU A 252 3.23 -10.10 7.17
CA GLU A 252 3.04 -11.56 7.12
C GLU A 252 3.02 -12.19 8.52
N SER A 253 3.51 -11.48 9.54
CA SER A 253 3.43 -11.92 10.93
C SER A 253 2.09 -11.52 11.55
N SER A 254 1.40 -12.46 12.19
CA SER A 254 0.18 -12.18 12.98
C SER A 254 0.41 -11.26 14.19
N PHE A 255 1.65 -10.83 14.44
CA PHE A 255 2.10 -10.19 15.66
C PHE A 255 1.93 -8.66 15.66
N PHE A 256 1.62 -8.05 14.51
CA PHE A 256 1.51 -6.60 14.38
C PHE A 256 0.16 -6.21 13.76
N PRO A 257 -0.87 -5.97 14.59
CA PRO A 257 -2.23 -5.66 14.16
C PRO A 257 -2.38 -4.19 13.72
N MET A 258 -1.43 -3.64 12.96
CA MET A 258 -1.47 -2.25 12.49
C MET A 258 -2.05 -2.10 11.08
N PHE A 259 -2.31 -3.21 10.39
CA PHE A 259 -2.88 -3.18 9.05
C PHE A 259 -4.39 -3.05 9.10
N LEU A 260 -4.90 -2.09 8.33
CA LEU A 260 -6.30 -2.02 7.96
C LEU A 260 -6.60 -3.09 6.92
N GLU A 261 -7.77 -3.72 6.99
CA GLU A 261 -8.17 -4.79 6.10
C GLU A 261 -9.44 -4.41 5.35
N LYS A 262 -9.43 -4.55 4.02
CA LYS A 262 -10.63 -4.41 3.18
C LYS A 262 -10.82 -5.65 2.35
N LYS A 263 -12.01 -6.23 2.44
CA LYS A 263 -12.41 -7.35 1.59
C LYS A 263 -12.65 -6.84 0.17
N VAL A 264 -12.10 -7.55 -0.80
CA VAL A 264 -12.31 -7.27 -2.21
C VAL A 264 -13.76 -7.62 -2.56
N LYS A 265 -14.47 -6.67 -3.15
CA LYS A 265 -15.85 -6.92 -3.61
C LYS A 265 -15.80 -7.62 -4.96
N GLY A 266 -16.43 -8.78 -5.08
CA GLY A 266 -16.58 -9.45 -6.38
C GLY A 266 -16.74 -10.96 -6.29
N HIS A 267 -17.27 -11.56 -7.36
CA HIS A 267 -17.49 -13.01 -7.44
C HIS A 267 -16.21 -13.81 -7.72
N LEU A 268 -15.16 -13.15 -8.22
CA LEU A 268 -13.93 -13.81 -8.68
C LEU A 268 -12.84 -13.87 -7.60
N ALA A 269 -12.98 -13.09 -6.52
CA ALA A 269 -12.04 -13.04 -5.41
C ALA A 269 -12.77 -12.80 -4.05
N PRO A 270 -13.80 -13.60 -3.70
CA PRO A 270 -14.70 -13.29 -2.58
C PRO A 270 -14.03 -13.32 -1.20
N ASP A 271 -12.88 -14.01 -1.09
CA ASP A 271 -12.13 -14.16 0.15
C ASP A 271 -10.84 -13.34 0.17
N ASP A 272 -10.61 -12.51 -0.84
CA ASP A 272 -9.40 -11.72 -0.94
C ASP A 272 -9.49 -10.50 -0.02
N VAL A 273 -8.40 -10.27 0.70
CA VAL A 273 -8.24 -9.15 1.62
C VAL A 273 -7.05 -8.33 1.18
N VAL A 274 -7.29 -7.04 0.98
CA VAL A 274 -6.25 -6.03 0.88
C VAL A 274 -5.92 -5.56 2.28
N LYS A 275 -4.64 -5.61 2.63
CA LYS A 275 -4.13 -5.02 3.86
C LYS A 275 -3.44 -3.71 3.52
N TYR A 276 -3.56 -2.67 4.33
CA TYR A 276 -2.82 -1.43 4.11
C TYR A 276 -2.46 -0.76 5.43
N PHE A 277 -1.45 0.08 5.34
CA PHE A 277 -0.84 0.76 6.46
C PHE A 277 -0.54 2.21 6.08
N LEU A 278 -0.80 3.11 7.03
CA LEU A 278 -0.59 4.54 6.86
C LEU A 278 0.77 4.94 7.41
N ALA A 279 1.48 5.77 6.66
CA ALA A 279 2.68 6.45 7.12
C ALA A 279 2.52 7.96 6.97
N LEU A 280 3.01 8.72 7.96
CA LEU A 280 2.92 10.19 7.99
C LEU A 280 4.26 10.76 8.48
N VAL A 281 4.82 11.71 7.75
CA VAL A 281 5.97 12.51 8.18
C VAL A 281 5.54 13.94 8.38
N VAL A 282 5.82 14.45 9.57
CA VAL A 282 5.66 15.86 9.93
C VAL A 282 7.02 16.46 10.27
N ASN A 283 7.11 17.78 10.42
CA ASN A 283 8.33 18.39 10.90
C ASN A 283 8.07 19.54 11.88
N GLU A 284 9.14 19.98 12.54
CA GLU A 284 9.07 21.08 13.50
C GLU A 284 8.70 22.44 12.86
N LYS A 285 8.93 22.60 11.55
CA LYS A 285 8.65 23.84 10.82
C LYS A 285 7.18 23.98 10.42
N ASN A 286 6.39 22.93 10.65
CA ASN A 286 4.99 22.86 10.21
C ASN A 286 4.89 22.96 8.67
N ASP A 287 5.87 22.40 7.95
CA ASP A 287 5.80 22.24 6.50
C ASP A 287 4.66 21.27 6.15
N GLU A 288 4.29 21.24 4.87
CA GLU A 288 3.27 20.32 4.36
C GLU A 288 3.62 18.85 4.68
N PRO A 289 2.79 18.11 5.42
CA PRO A 289 3.11 16.72 5.78
C PRO A 289 3.25 15.82 4.55
N ALA A 290 4.22 14.89 4.60
CA ALA A 290 4.31 13.81 3.63
C ALA A 290 3.51 12.60 4.13
N TYR A 291 2.76 11.92 3.26
CA TYR A 291 2.05 10.71 3.65
C TYR A 291 2.21 9.61 2.60
N ARG A 292 2.22 8.38 3.10
CA ARG A 292 2.34 7.17 2.29
C ARG A 292 1.31 6.15 2.71
N ILE A 293 0.86 5.38 1.73
CA ILE A 293 -0.03 4.25 1.94
C ILE A 293 0.67 3.04 1.38
N VAL A 294 1.10 2.15 2.27
CA VAL A 294 1.68 0.87 1.88
C VAL A 294 0.58 -0.17 1.91
N ALA A 295 0.25 -0.74 0.76
CA ALA A 295 -0.76 -1.78 0.63
C ALA A 295 -0.14 -3.13 0.29
N VAL A 296 -0.58 -4.18 0.97
CA VAL A 296 -0.29 -5.57 0.67
C VAL A 296 -1.55 -6.18 0.09
N LYS A 297 -1.50 -6.53 -1.19
CA LYS A 297 -2.65 -7.05 -1.94
C LYS A 297 -2.32 -8.40 -2.56
N PRO A 298 -3.32 -9.26 -2.80
CA PRO A 298 -3.14 -10.41 -3.67
C PRO A 298 -2.97 -9.97 -5.12
N ARG A 299 -2.26 -10.78 -5.91
CA ARG A 299 -2.12 -10.62 -7.35
C ARG A 299 -2.30 -11.94 -8.05
N TYR A 300 -3.28 -12.01 -8.94
CA TYR A 300 -3.53 -13.17 -9.78
C TYR A 300 -2.71 -13.11 -11.06
N PHE A 301 -2.18 -14.26 -11.46
CA PHE A 301 -1.43 -14.41 -12.71
C PHE A 301 -1.64 -15.81 -13.29
N VAL A 302 -1.30 -16.01 -14.55
CA VAL A 302 -1.40 -17.33 -15.19
C VAL A 302 -0.01 -17.85 -15.50
N GLU A 303 0.32 -19.00 -14.92
CA GLU A 303 1.60 -19.67 -15.08
C GLU A 303 1.34 -21.13 -15.45
N ASN A 304 1.97 -21.60 -16.54
CA ASN A 304 1.79 -22.96 -17.06
C ASN A 304 0.31 -23.33 -17.24
N GLY A 305 -0.46 -22.39 -17.78
CA GLY A 305 -1.90 -22.52 -17.99
C GLY A 305 -2.74 -22.53 -16.71
N ARG A 306 -2.16 -22.40 -15.51
CA ARG A 306 -2.90 -22.42 -14.24
C ARG A 306 -3.02 -21.02 -13.66
N LEU A 307 -4.17 -20.71 -13.08
CA LEU A 307 -4.36 -19.48 -12.30
C LEU A 307 -3.58 -19.63 -10.98
N ARG A 308 -2.69 -18.69 -10.72
CA ARG A 308 -1.87 -18.59 -9.51
C ARG A 308 -2.15 -17.26 -8.81
N LYS A 309 -1.72 -17.19 -7.57
CA LYS A 309 -1.87 -16.03 -6.69
C LYS A 309 -0.53 -15.78 -5.99
N LYS A 310 -0.04 -14.54 -6.02
CA LYS A 310 1.12 -14.07 -5.24
C LYS A 310 0.70 -12.90 -4.36
N THR A 311 1.53 -12.55 -3.38
CA THR A 311 1.38 -11.32 -2.61
C THR A 311 2.18 -10.22 -3.29
N GLU A 312 1.57 -9.05 -3.46
CA GLU A 312 2.18 -7.86 -4.01
C GLU A 312 2.12 -6.73 -2.97
N VAL A 313 3.18 -5.92 -2.92
CA VAL A 313 3.24 -4.72 -2.09
C VAL A 313 3.25 -3.51 -3.00
N ILE A 314 2.25 -2.65 -2.86
CA ILE A 314 2.20 -1.33 -3.48
C ILE A 314 2.61 -0.31 -2.44
N ASP A 315 3.45 0.63 -2.84
CA ASP A 315 3.73 1.85 -2.09
C ASP A 315 3.11 3.03 -2.85
N LEU A 316 2.10 3.66 -2.26
CA LEU A 316 1.45 4.84 -2.80
C LEU A 316 1.90 6.06 -2.00
N GLU A 317 2.92 6.74 -2.51
CA GLU A 317 3.32 8.04 -2.02
C GLU A 317 2.40 9.12 -2.55
N ARG A 318 1.94 10.00 -1.65
CA ARG A 318 1.22 11.20 -2.01
C ARG A 318 1.78 12.39 -1.24
N THR A 319 2.03 13.47 -1.95
CA THR A 319 2.15 14.81 -1.37
C THR A 319 0.75 15.39 -1.18
N ILE A 320 0.49 16.10 -0.07
CA ILE A 320 -0.87 16.55 0.29
C ILE A 320 -1.43 17.58 -0.71
N SER A 321 -0.62 18.29 -1.49
CA SER A 321 -1.14 19.15 -2.55
C SER A 321 -0.09 19.64 -3.55
N GLU A 322 -0.54 19.84 -4.78
CA GLU A 322 0.04 20.76 -5.76
C GLU A 322 -0.53 22.19 -5.55
N ASN A 323 -1.09 22.53 -4.37
CA ASN A 323 -1.99 23.69 -4.24
C ASN A 323 -1.99 24.49 -2.92
N SER A 324 -1.09 24.28 -1.95
CA SER A 324 -1.02 25.17 -0.78
C SER A 324 0.23 26.05 -0.81
N GLY A 325 0.15 27.19 -1.53
CA GLY A 325 1.11 28.29 -1.43
C GLY A 325 1.01 29.08 -0.11
N GLU A 326 0.23 28.59 0.87
CA GLU A 326 0.08 29.18 2.19
C GLU A 326 0.65 28.21 3.23
N ASN A 327 1.49 28.74 4.13
CA ASN A 327 2.00 28.00 5.28
C ASN A 327 0.84 27.31 6.01
N TRP A 328 0.99 26.02 6.32
CA TRP A 328 -0.01 25.31 7.11
C TRP A 328 -0.22 26.05 8.43
N PRO A 329 -1.48 26.22 8.90
CA PRO A 329 -1.75 26.98 10.10
C PRO A 329 -1.00 26.38 11.29
N ALA A 330 -0.44 27.24 12.13
CA ALA A 330 0.31 26.81 13.29
C ALA A 330 -0.54 25.86 14.16
N ALA A 331 0.06 24.75 14.58
CA ALA A 331 -0.61 23.78 15.43
C ALA A 331 -0.83 24.34 16.85
N GLU A 332 -1.97 24.99 17.06
CA GLU A 332 -2.44 25.36 18.39
C GLU A 332 -3.20 24.18 19.02
N ILE A 333 -2.70 23.71 20.17
CA ILE A 333 -3.32 22.70 21.02
C ILE A 333 -3.65 23.37 22.35
N ALA A 334 -4.79 23.03 22.94
CA ALA A 334 -5.17 23.51 24.26
C ALA A 334 -4.07 23.22 25.30
N GLU A 335 -3.79 24.18 26.18
CA GLU A 335 -2.65 24.15 27.10
C GLU A 335 -2.60 22.89 27.98
N GLU A 336 -3.74 22.43 28.48
CA GLU A 336 -3.82 21.18 29.26
C GLU A 336 -3.30 19.98 28.46
N LYS A 337 -3.71 19.87 27.19
CA LYS A 337 -3.24 18.81 26.28
C LYS A 337 -1.79 18.97 25.88
N SER A 338 -1.30 20.20 25.82
CA SER A 338 0.10 20.48 25.51
C SER A 338 1.03 19.95 26.62
N ARG A 339 0.65 20.14 27.89
CA ARG A 339 1.40 19.61 29.06
C ARG A 339 1.39 18.08 29.11
N GLU A 340 0.25 17.44 28.82
CA GLU A 340 0.17 15.97 28.71
C GLU A 340 1.16 15.46 27.66
N ILE A 341 1.17 16.05 26.46
CA ILE A 341 2.06 15.63 25.37
C ILE A 341 3.53 15.84 25.75
N ASP A 342 3.87 16.97 26.37
CA ASP A 342 5.25 17.24 26.82
C ASP A 342 5.74 16.17 27.81
N ALA A 343 4.89 15.78 28.76
CA ALA A 343 5.19 14.72 29.71
C ALA A 343 5.34 13.34 29.02
N GLU A 344 4.50 13.05 28.03
CA GLU A 344 4.62 11.83 27.22
C GLU A 344 5.96 11.77 26.48
N ILE A 345 6.37 12.87 25.83
CA ILE A 345 7.64 12.94 25.10
C ILE A 345 8.81 12.76 26.07
N ALA A 346 8.81 13.48 27.19
CA ALA A 346 9.86 13.39 28.20
C ALA A 346 10.03 11.98 28.78
N GLY A 347 8.92 11.31 29.10
CA GLY A 347 8.94 9.98 29.71
C GLY A 347 9.27 8.84 28.74
N ARG A 348 9.00 9.00 27.44
CA ARG A 348 9.11 7.92 26.45
C ARG A 348 10.40 7.94 25.62
N VAL A 349 11.11 9.06 25.60
CA VAL A 349 12.30 9.27 24.77
C VAL A 349 13.60 8.98 25.53
N LYS A 350 14.44 8.14 24.92
CA LYS A 350 15.84 7.89 25.29
C LYS A 350 16.77 8.36 24.19
N PHE A 351 17.89 8.94 24.55
CA PHE A 351 18.97 9.26 23.63
C PHE A 351 19.88 8.03 23.43
N GLN A 352 20.72 8.08 22.40
CA GLN A 352 21.67 7.00 22.07
C GLN A 352 22.69 6.73 23.18
N ASP A 353 23.01 7.73 23.99
CA ASP A 353 23.89 7.59 25.16
C ASP A 353 23.20 6.95 26.38
N GLY A 354 21.94 6.55 26.25
CA GLY A 354 21.15 5.89 27.29
C GLY A 354 20.44 6.84 28.25
N THR A 355 20.71 8.15 28.19
CA THR A 355 20.00 9.14 29.02
C THR A 355 18.55 9.31 28.56
N ARG A 356 17.62 9.52 29.49
CA ARG A 356 16.22 9.83 29.17
C ARG A 356 16.04 11.34 29.07
N LEU A 357 15.09 11.77 28.24
CA LEU A 357 14.74 13.19 28.18
C LEU A 357 14.18 13.71 29.52
N SER A 358 13.47 12.87 30.26
CA SER A 358 12.99 13.14 31.63
C SER A 358 14.11 13.49 32.61
N ASP A 359 15.35 13.04 32.39
CA ASP A 359 16.47 13.28 33.31
C ASP A 359 16.93 14.76 33.28
N TYR A 360 16.48 15.52 32.27
CA TYR A 360 16.87 16.91 32.03
C TYR A 360 15.73 17.91 32.29
N GLN A 361 14.51 17.43 32.54
CA GLN A 361 13.42 18.32 32.88
C GLN A 361 13.42 18.58 34.39
N PRO A 362 13.29 19.85 34.85
CA PRO A 362 13.03 20.10 36.25
C PRO A 362 11.74 19.36 36.61
N VAL A 363 11.78 18.53 37.65
CA VAL A 363 10.57 17.94 38.23
C VAL A 363 9.66 19.12 38.55
N VAL A 364 8.60 19.30 37.77
CA VAL A 364 7.54 20.24 38.10
C VAL A 364 6.83 19.60 39.29
N THR A 365 7.34 19.85 40.49
CA THR A 365 6.64 19.53 41.72
C THR A 365 5.41 20.41 41.75
N GLU A 366 4.23 19.79 41.57
CA GLU A 366 2.93 20.44 41.75
C GLU A 366 2.77 21.08 43.12
#